data_AF-A0A0M0SX81-F1
#
_entry.id   AF-A0A0M0SX81-F1
#
_cell.length_a   1.000
_cell.length_b   1.000
_cell.length_c   1.000
_cell.angle_alpha   90.00
_cell.angle_beta   90.00
_cell.angle_gamma   90.00
#
_symmetry.space_group_name_H-M   'P 1'
#
loop_
_entity.id
_entity.type
_entity.pdbx_description
1 polymer ?
#
loop_
_entity_poly.entity_id
_entity_poly.type
_entity_poly.pdbx_seq_one_letter_code
_entity_poly.pdbx_strand_id
1 'polypeptide(L)'
;MISAQEAYFIKKELNEKFEDPRISCDFSIFSLEPFQLLLHVQEDVDELSTEIRYGLSRKIRSQLTQLDARVGGEPVKTVYVISAPLISDRSYCVILQ
;
A
#
# COMPACT_ATOMS: atom_id res chain seq x y z
N MET A 1 -5.25 -15.82 6.41
CA MET A 1 -6.23 -15.19 5.51
C MET A 1 -6.81 -13.95 6.19
N ILE A 2 -6.80 -12.79 5.52
CA ILE A 2 -7.51 -11.59 6.01
C ILE A 2 -8.98 -11.68 5.59
N SER A 3 -9.91 -11.15 6.39
CA SER A 3 -11.29 -11.05 5.94
C SER A 3 -11.46 -9.94 4.90
N ALA A 4 -12.47 -10.07 4.03
CA ALA A 4 -12.81 -9.00 3.09
C ALA A 4 -13.14 -7.69 3.81
N GLN A 5 -13.83 -7.76 4.96
CA GLN A 5 -14.20 -6.58 5.74
C GLN A 5 -12.97 -5.84 6.28
N GLU A 6 -11.99 -6.56 6.83
CA GLU A 6 -10.72 -5.96 7.28
C GLU A 6 -9.94 -5.37 6.10
N ALA A 7 -9.89 -6.07 4.97
CA ALA A 7 -9.22 -5.57 3.76
C ALA A 7 -9.85 -4.27 3.25
N TYR A 8 -11.18 -4.19 3.22
CA TYR A 8 -11.91 -2.98 2.86
C TYR A 8 -11.68 -1.84 3.85
N PHE A 9 -11.66 -2.14 5.15
CA PHE A 9 -11.36 -1.16 6.19
C PHE A 9 -9.96 -0.57 6.00
N ILE A 10 -8.93 -1.42 5.86
CA ILE A 10 -7.55 -0.98 5.63
C ILE A 10 -7.44 -0.12 4.36
N LYS A 11 -8.00 -0.61 3.24
CA LYS A 11 -7.97 0.12 1.96
C LYS A 11 -8.67 1.48 2.06
N LYS A 12 -9.81 1.55 2.75
CA LYS A 12 -10.55 2.80 2.94
C LYS A 12 -9.74 3.79 3.78
N GLU A 13 -9.26 3.37 4.94
CA GLU A 13 -8.51 4.23 5.87
C GLU A 13 -7.20 4.74 5.26
N LEU A 14 -6.50 3.91 4.47
CA LEU A 14 -5.33 4.37 3.72
C LEU A 14 -5.71 5.46 2.72
N ASN A 15 -6.76 5.30 1.92
CA ASN A 15 -7.17 6.33 0.97
C ASN A 15 -7.65 7.64 1.64
N GLU A 16 -8.21 7.57 2.85
CA GLU A 16 -8.71 8.76 3.56
C GLU A 16 -7.62 9.51 4.34
N LYS A 17 -6.56 8.81 4.79
CA LYS A 17 -5.57 9.37 5.74
C LYS A 17 -4.14 9.37 5.24
N PHE A 18 -3.82 8.62 4.18
CA PHE A 18 -2.46 8.58 3.64
C PHE A 18 -2.24 9.76 2.71
N GLU A 19 -1.36 10.67 3.11
CA GLU A 19 -0.93 11.80 2.27
C GLU A 19 0.59 11.75 2.12
N ASP A 20 1.12 11.86 0.90
CA ASP A 20 2.55 12.08 0.65
C ASP A 20 2.81 13.43 -0.01
N PRO A 21 3.76 14.25 0.50
CA PRO A 21 4.02 15.55 -0.10
C PRO A 21 4.66 15.47 -1.49
N ARG A 22 5.16 14.30 -1.89
CA ARG A 22 5.88 14.10 -3.15
C ARG A 22 5.08 13.36 -4.21
N ILE A 23 3.99 12.68 -3.84
CA ILE A 23 3.17 11.92 -4.77
C ILE A 23 1.69 11.99 -4.41
N SER A 24 0.83 12.19 -5.41
CA SER A 24 -0.59 11.86 -5.32
C SER A 24 -0.81 10.37 -5.64
N CYS A 25 -1.54 9.66 -4.78
CA CYS A 25 -1.78 8.24 -4.96
C CYS A 25 -3.09 7.74 -4.34
N ASP A 26 -3.58 6.62 -4.85
CA ASP A 26 -4.69 5.86 -4.29
C ASP A 26 -4.38 4.36 -4.17
N PHE A 27 -5.14 3.68 -3.30
CA PHE A 27 -4.98 2.25 -3.02
C PHE A 27 -6.19 1.44 -3.49
N SER A 28 -5.93 0.29 -4.11
CA SER A 28 -6.94 -0.72 -4.42
C SER A 28 -6.54 -2.11 -3.87
N ILE A 29 -7.51 -3.01 -3.69
CA ILE A 29 -7.22 -4.38 -3.22
C ILE A 29 -6.78 -5.20 -4.43
N PHE A 30 -5.59 -5.79 -4.35
CA PHE A 30 -5.05 -6.67 -5.40
C PHE A 30 -5.38 -8.14 -5.16
N SER A 31 -5.11 -8.61 -3.94
CA SER A 31 -5.34 -9.99 -3.53
C SER A 31 -5.68 -10.03 -2.03
N LEU A 32 -6.48 -11.00 -1.62
CA LEU A 32 -6.77 -11.27 -0.20
C LEU A 32 -5.90 -12.39 0.36
N GLU A 33 -5.27 -13.19 -0.50
CA GLU A 33 -4.44 -14.32 -0.08
C GLU A 33 -3.29 -14.57 -1.08
N PRO A 34 -2.06 -14.10 -0.76
CA PRO A 34 -1.72 -13.21 0.36
C PRO A 34 -2.37 -11.82 0.22
N PHE A 35 -2.61 -11.13 1.34
CA PHE A 35 -3.20 -9.79 1.28
C PHE A 35 -2.21 -8.80 0.65
N GLN A 36 -2.63 -8.21 -0.46
CA GLN A 36 -1.84 -7.28 -1.27
C GLN A 36 -2.73 -6.13 -1.72
N LEU A 37 -2.16 -4.92 -1.72
CA LEU A 37 -2.80 -3.74 -2.30
C LEU A 37 -2.05 -3.33 -3.58
N LEU A 38 -2.73 -2.63 -4.48
CA LEU A 38 -2.05 -1.81 -5.48
C LEU A 38 -2.03 -0.37 -4.98
N LEU A 39 -0.89 0.27 -5.15
CA LEU A 39 -0.71 1.71 -5.06
C LEU A 39 -0.65 2.27 -6.48
N HIS A 40 -1.57 3.16 -6.81
CA HIS A 40 -1.63 3.84 -8.08
C HIS A 40 -1.11 5.26 -7.90
N VAL A 41 -0.03 5.61 -8.60
CA VAL A 41 0.50 6.98 -8.62
C VAL A 41 -0.23 7.76 -9.72
N GLN A 42 -0.84 8.89 -9.34
CA GLN A 42 -1.70 9.67 -10.24
C GLN A 42 -0.93 10.70 -11.08
N GLU A 43 0.32 10.99 -10.70
CA GLU A 43 1.16 11.94 -11.40
C GLU A 43 1.77 11.35 -12.69
N ASP A 44 2.10 12.23 -13.64
CA ASP A 44 2.83 11.92 -14.87
C ASP A 44 4.34 11.76 -14.55
N VAL A 45 4.64 10.87 -13.61
CA VAL A 45 6.00 10.46 -13.24
C VAL A 45 6.33 9.12 -13.88
N ASP A 46 7.60 8.98 -14.26
CA ASP A 46 8.20 7.69 -14.62
C ASP A 46 8.22 6.74 -13.40
N GLU A 47 8.91 5.60 -13.53
CA GLU A 47 9.07 4.67 -12.42
C GLU A 47 9.67 5.36 -11.17
N LEU A 48 9.03 5.14 -10.02
CA LEU A 48 9.48 5.63 -8.73
C LEU A 48 10.85 5.05 -8.40
N SER A 49 11.78 5.94 -8.05
CA SER A 49 13.10 5.54 -7.58
C SER A 49 13.00 4.61 -6.37
N THR A 50 14.02 3.77 -6.18
CA THR A 50 14.12 2.87 -5.03
C THR A 50 14.03 3.62 -3.69
N GLU A 51 14.60 4.83 -3.62
CA GLU A 51 14.55 5.68 -2.43
C GLU A 51 13.11 6.12 -2.10
N ILE A 52 12.34 6.55 -3.10
CA ILE A 52 10.95 6.96 -2.91
C ILE A 52 10.12 5.76 -2.44
N ARG A 53 10.26 4.59 -3.09
CA ARG A 53 9.56 3.35 -2.70
C ARG A 53 9.88 2.91 -1.27
N TYR A 54 11.13 3.05 -0.85
CA TYR A 54 11.52 2.79 0.55
C TYR A 54 10.87 3.77 1.52
N GLY A 55 10.83 5.06 1.17
CA GLY A 55 10.12 6.09 1.94
C GLY A 55 8.63 5.79 2.09
N LEU A 56 7.97 5.41 0.99
CA LEU A 56 6.56 5.01 0.99
C LEU A 56 6.31 3.79 1.87
N SER A 57 7.15 2.76 1.76
CA SER A 57 7.07 1.56 2.59
C SER A 57 7.04 1.90 4.09
N ARG A 58 7.96 2.77 4.54
CA ARG A 58 8.00 3.22 5.95
C ARG A 58 6.77 4.00 6.36
N LYS A 59 6.27 4.87 5.49
CA LYS A 59 5.14 5.74 5.76
C LYS A 59 3.82 4.97 5.81
N ILE A 60 3.58 4.10 4.84
CA ILE A 60 2.41 3.20 4.80
C ILE A 60 2.41 2.34 6.07
N ARG A 61 3.56 1.76 6.46
CA ARG A 61 3.67 1.01 7.71
C ARG A 61 3.30 1.86 8.93
N SER A 62 3.79 3.10 9.02
CA SER A 62 3.45 4.01 10.11
C SER A 62 1.94 4.28 10.18
N GLN A 63 1.31 4.51 9.03
CA GLN A 63 -0.13 4.72 8.93
C GLN A 63 -0.90 3.47 9.39
N LEU A 64 -0.53 2.30 8.90
CA LEU A 64 -1.13 1.01 9.30
C LEU A 64 -0.95 0.72 10.80
N THR A 65 0.19 1.11 11.37
CA THR A 65 0.44 1.00 12.82
C THR A 65 -0.50 1.91 13.62
N GLN A 66 -0.73 3.15 13.17
CA GLN A 66 -1.67 4.08 13.82
C GLN A 66 -3.12 3.58 13.76
N LEU A 67 -3.45 2.77 12.74
CA LEU A 67 -4.76 2.16 12.56
C LEU A 67 -4.94 0.84 13.33
N ASP A 68 -3.91 0.37 14.05
CA ASP A 68 -3.84 -1.00 14.61
C ASP A 68 -4.23 -2.07 13.56
N ALA A 69 -3.79 -1.86 12.31
CA ALA A 69 -4.15 -2.73 11.20
C ALA A 69 -3.52 -4.11 11.35
N ARG A 70 -4.33 -5.14 11.12
CA ARG A 70 -3.93 -6.55 11.22
C ARG A 70 -4.19 -7.28 9.92
N VAL A 71 -3.29 -8.19 9.58
CA VAL A 71 -3.41 -9.05 8.40
C VAL A 71 -3.28 -10.48 8.88
N GLY A 72 -4.33 -11.28 8.66
CA GLY A 72 -4.38 -12.65 9.18
C GLY A 72 -4.33 -12.73 10.71
N GLY A 73 -4.87 -11.72 11.41
CA GLY A 73 -4.90 -11.65 12.87
C GLY A 73 -3.66 -11.04 13.53
N GLU A 74 -2.57 -10.84 12.78
CA GLU A 74 -1.30 -10.33 13.29
C GLU A 74 -1.06 -8.86 12.90
N PRO A 75 -0.38 -8.05 13.74
CA PRO A 75 0.01 -6.69 13.38
C PRO A 75 0.92 -6.66 12.16
N VAL A 76 0.73 -5.69 11.27
CA VAL A 76 1.61 -5.48 10.12
C VAL A 76 2.99 -4.99 10.59
N LYS A 77 4.03 -5.80 10.39
CA LYS A 77 5.41 -5.50 10.81
C LYS A 77 6.24 -4.92 9.66
N THR A 78 5.94 -5.37 8.45
CA THR A 78 6.73 -5.05 7.26
C THR A 78 5.82 -4.68 6.09
N VAL A 79 6.25 -3.67 5.34
CA VAL A 79 5.59 -3.21 4.12
C VAL A 79 6.63 -3.14 3.03
N TYR A 80 6.33 -3.70 1.87
CA TYR A 80 7.14 -3.61 0.67
C TYR A 80 6.35 -2.94 -0.44
N VAL A 81 6.95 -1.97 -1.12
CA VAL A 81 6.40 -1.34 -2.33
C VAL A 81 7.26 -1.75 -3.51
N ILE A 82 6.73 -2.61 -4.38
CA ILE A 82 7.42 -3.17 -5.54
C ILE A 82 6.73 -2.75 -6.83
N SER A 83 7.50 -2.55 -7.91
CA SER A 83 6.96 -2.17 -9.21
C SER A 83 6.01 -3.25 -9.74
N ALA A 84 4.88 -2.87 -10.34
CA ALA A 84 3.94 -3.78 -10.98
C ALA A 84 3.80 -3.47 -12.49
N PRO A 85 4.86 -3.66 -13.29
CA PRO A 85 4.94 -3.20 -14.68
C PRO A 85 3.92 -3.89 -15.60
N LEU A 86 3.43 -5.07 -15.22
CA LEU A 86 2.38 -5.78 -15.97
C LEU A 86 0.99 -5.13 -15.84
N ILE A 87 0.81 -4.22 -14.87
CA ILE A 87 -0.44 -3.49 -14.65
C ILE A 87 -0.33 -2.09 -15.26
N SER A 88 0.69 -1.33 -14.85
CA SER A 88 1.15 -0.09 -15.49
C SER A 88 2.47 0.34 -14.89
N ASP A 89 3.20 1.23 -15.57
CA ASP A 89 4.45 1.82 -15.07
C ASP A 89 4.27 2.67 -13.79
N ARG A 90 3.01 2.99 -13.45
CA ARG A 90 2.62 3.81 -12.30
C ARG A 90 1.95 3.02 -11.18
N SER A 91 1.88 1.70 -11.33
CA SER A 91 1.29 0.81 -10.35
C SER A 91 2.37 0.07 -9.59
N TYR A 92 2.19 0.01 -8.27
CA TYR A 92 3.10 -0.67 -7.36
C TYR A 92 2.31 -1.65 -6.51
N CYS A 93 2.79 -2.88 -6.39
CA CYS A 93 2.23 -3.82 -5.45
C CYS A 93 2.75 -3.50 -4.04
N VAL A 94 1.83 -3.38 -3.09
CA VAL A 94 2.10 -3.17 -1.68
C VAL A 94 1.85 -4.48 -0.96
N ILE A 95 2.93 -5.09 -0.47
CA ILE A 95 2.89 -6.37 0.24
C ILE A 95 2.98 -6.09 1.74
N LEU A 96 2.01 -6.60 2.50
CA LEU A 96 1.93 -6.45 3.95
C LEU A 96 2.27 -7.78 4.63
N GLN A 97 3.21 -7.75 5.59
CA GLN A 97 3.67 -8.93 6.35
C GLN A 97 3.82 -8.64 7.83
#